data_AF-A0A919UPG8-F1
#
_entry.id   AF-A0A919UPG8-F1
#
_cell.length_a   1.000
_cell.length_b   1.000
_cell.length_c   1.000
_cell.angle_alpha   90.00
_cell.angle_beta   90.00
_cell.angle_gamma   90.00
#
_symmetry.space_group_name_H-M   'P 1'
#
loop_
_entity.id
_entity.type
_entity.pdbx_description
1 polymer ?
#
loop_
_entity_poly.entity_id
_entity_poly.type
_entity_poly.pdbx_seq_one_letter_code
_entity_poly.pdbx_strand_id
1 'polypeptide(L)'
;MLDRPRVAPGGLCDRVALLDVRTSPNRAIFWSGVDAAYAEELARTLGGETIGAVMSLRGVVLPPSAPGEEAEDAWAMLSARFAVACSGEVRVILPMDYDLATLNFWTLIERPLLERNPRVTRIIRIEAPTRITVTIFER
;
A
#
# COMPACT_ATOMS: atom_id res chain seq x y z
N MET A 1 21.93 9.91 -32.71
CA MET A 1 20.56 10.16 -32.24
C MET A 1 20.06 8.79 -31.76
N LEU A 2 20.16 8.52 -30.46
CA LEU A 2 19.77 7.23 -29.90
C LEU A 2 18.24 7.20 -29.83
N ASP A 3 17.63 6.29 -30.59
CA ASP A 3 16.21 6.01 -30.53
C ASP A 3 15.88 5.56 -29.10
N ARG A 4 15.00 6.30 -28.41
CA ARG A 4 14.46 5.84 -27.13
C ARG A 4 13.56 4.64 -27.44
N PRO A 5 13.66 3.53 -26.69
CA PRO A 5 12.78 2.40 -26.90
C PRO A 5 11.33 2.86 -26.72
N ARG A 6 10.55 2.66 -27.78
CA ARG A 6 9.11 2.90 -27.81
C ARG A 6 8.46 1.89 -26.87
N VAL A 7 8.04 2.33 -25.69
CA VAL A 7 7.27 1.51 -24.73
C VAL A 7 6.04 0.98 -25.47
N ALA A 8 5.91 -0.34 -25.56
CA ALA A 8 4.73 -0.97 -26.15
C ALA A 8 3.51 -0.63 -25.28
N PRO A 9 2.35 -0.25 -25.86
CA PRO A 9 1.13 -0.09 -25.08
C PRO A 9 0.77 -1.45 -24.45
N GLY A 10 0.63 -1.49 -23.12
CA GLY A 10 0.29 -2.72 -22.39
C GLY A 10 1.29 -3.18 -21.32
N GLY A 11 2.20 -2.31 -20.90
CA GLY A 11 3.13 -2.59 -19.79
C GLY A 11 2.42 -2.82 -18.46
N LEU A 12 3.11 -3.41 -17.47
CA LEU A 12 2.55 -3.65 -16.14
C LEU A 12 2.10 -2.34 -15.46
N CYS A 13 2.83 -1.25 -15.68
CA CYS A 13 2.44 0.09 -15.25
C CYS A 13 1.12 0.55 -15.90
N ASP A 14 0.95 0.43 -17.21
CA ASP A 14 -0.30 0.84 -17.88
C ASP A 14 -1.52 0.11 -17.31
N ARG A 15 -1.36 -1.18 -17.00
CA ARG A 15 -2.40 -1.99 -16.35
C ARG A 15 -2.71 -1.50 -14.95
N VAL A 16 -1.66 -1.26 -14.14
CA VAL A 16 -1.81 -0.72 -12.79
C VAL A 16 -2.47 0.65 -12.80
N ALA A 17 -2.22 1.51 -13.79
CA ALA A 17 -2.73 2.88 -13.86
C ALA A 17 -4.27 2.97 -14.01
N LEU A 18 -4.93 1.91 -14.47
CA LEU A 18 -6.38 1.88 -14.69
C LEU A 18 -7.16 1.20 -13.57
N LEU A 19 -6.48 0.56 -12.62
CA LEU A 19 -7.14 -0.16 -11.53
C LEU A 19 -7.96 0.79 -10.64
N ASP A 20 -9.16 0.39 -10.25
CA ASP A 20 -9.77 0.96 -9.06
C ASP A 20 -9.00 0.41 -7.86
N VAL A 21 -8.53 1.28 -6.98
CA VAL A 21 -7.75 0.95 -5.78
C VAL A 21 -8.43 1.46 -4.50
N ARG A 22 -9.63 2.03 -4.59
CA ARG A 22 -10.31 2.64 -3.45
C ARG A 22 -10.81 1.60 -2.45
N THR A 23 -10.76 1.94 -1.17
CA THR A 23 -11.52 1.31 -0.09
C THR A 23 -12.71 2.19 0.29
N SER A 24 -13.62 1.68 1.13
CA SER A 24 -14.52 2.59 1.86
C SER A 24 -13.72 3.41 2.89
N PRO A 25 -14.25 4.56 3.37
CA PRO A 25 -13.61 5.33 4.43
C PRO A 25 -13.33 4.49 5.67
N ASN A 26 -12.21 4.76 6.37
CA ASN A 26 -11.81 4.06 7.61
C ASN A 26 -11.45 2.57 7.46
N ARG A 27 -11.30 2.06 6.22
CA ARG A 27 -11.03 0.64 5.96
C ARG A 27 -9.63 0.34 5.44
N ALA A 28 -8.87 1.31 4.92
CA ALA A 28 -7.56 1.02 4.36
C ALA A 28 -6.56 0.54 5.43
N ILE A 29 -5.91 -0.61 5.17
CA ILE A 29 -4.85 -1.16 6.00
C ILE A 29 -3.60 -1.44 5.13
N PHE A 30 -2.51 -0.81 5.49
CA PHE A 30 -1.17 -1.03 4.94
C PHE A 30 -0.42 -2.05 5.80
N TRP A 31 0.67 -2.61 5.29
CA TRP A 31 1.55 -3.45 6.07
C TRP A 31 2.98 -3.45 5.48
N SER A 32 3.97 -3.62 6.34
CA SER A 32 5.38 -3.75 5.93
C SER A 32 6.16 -4.52 6.99
N GLY A 33 7.14 -5.33 6.57
CA GLY A 33 8.00 -6.09 7.47
C GLY A 33 7.32 -7.24 8.22
N VAL A 34 6.09 -7.60 7.85
CA VAL A 34 5.35 -8.76 8.39
C VAL A 34 5.06 -9.77 7.28
N ASP A 35 4.76 -11.01 7.66
CA ASP A 35 4.27 -12.02 6.72
C ASP A 35 2.96 -11.57 6.06
N ALA A 36 2.85 -11.77 4.74
CA ALA A 36 1.71 -11.31 3.95
C ALA A 36 0.41 -12.00 4.37
N ALA A 37 0.43 -13.32 4.61
CA ALA A 37 -0.76 -14.06 5.00
C ALA A 37 -1.24 -13.61 6.39
N TYR A 38 -0.32 -13.37 7.32
CA TYR A 38 -0.63 -12.76 8.62
C TYR A 38 -1.25 -11.37 8.48
N ALA A 39 -0.69 -10.50 7.63
CA ALA A 39 -1.19 -9.14 7.45
C ALA A 39 -2.60 -9.12 6.84
N GLU A 40 -2.84 -9.94 5.81
CA GLU A 40 -4.15 -10.10 5.17
C GLU A 40 -5.20 -10.61 6.17
N GLU A 41 -4.85 -11.65 6.93
CA GLU A 41 -5.74 -12.19 7.96
C GLU A 41 -6.03 -11.17 9.06
N LEU A 42 -5.00 -10.50 9.57
CA LEU A 42 -5.19 -9.46 10.59
C LEU A 42 -6.07 -8.32 10.05
N ALA A 43 -5.81 -7.82 8.84
CA ALA A 43 -6.61 -6.78 8.22
C ALA A 43 -8.09 -7.18 8.11
N ARG A 44 -8.35 -8.42 7.69
CA ARG A 44 -9.70 -9.00 7.65
C ARG A 44 -10.36 -9.02 9.03
N THR A 45 -9.66 -9.45 10.08
CA THR A 45 -10.21 -9.44 11.46
C THR A 45 -10.50 -8.04 12.00
N LEU A 46 -9.82 -7.02 11.49
CA LEU A 46 -10.03 -5.61 11.84
C LEU A 46 -11.10 -4.92 10.98
N GLY A 47 -11.76 -5.66 10.09
CA GLY A 47 -12.74 -5.12 9.14
C GLY A 47 -12.13 -4.21 8.07
N GLY A 48 -10.81 -4.23 7.91
CA GLY A 48 -10.08 -3.44 6.95
C GLY A 48 -9.79 -4.17 5.64
N GLU A 49 -9.15 -3.45 4.73
CA GLU A 49 -8.91 -3.83 3.34
C GLU A 49 -7.48 -3.43 2.98
N THR A 50 -6.63 -4.42 2.67
CA THR A 50 -5.30 -4.20 2.10
C THR A 50 -5.40 -4.00 0.59
N ILE A 51 -4.31 -3.56 -0.03
CA ILE A 51 -4.23 -3.51 -1.49
C ILE A 51 -4.44 -4.90 -2.13
N GLY A 52 -3.97 -5.97 -1.48
CA GLY A 52 -4.16 -7.36 -1.93
C GLY A 52 -5.60 -7.80 -1.88
N ALA A 53 -6.29 -7.58 -0.76
CA ALA A 53 -7.72 -7.86 -0.61
C ALA A 53 -8.56 -7.10 -1.64
N VAL A 54 -8.23 -5.82 -1.85
CA VAL A 54 -8.92 -4.94 -2.78
C VAL A 54 -8.73 -5.39 -4.24
N MET A 55 -7.53 -5.79 -4.64
CA MET A 55 -7.28 -6.32 -5.99
C MET A 55 -7.94 -7.69 -6.19
N SER A 56 -7.88 -8.56 -5.18
CA SER A 56 -8.52 -9.88 -5.21
C SER A 56 -10.03 -9.78 -5.42
N LEU A 57 -10.71 -8.88 -4.69
CA LEU A 57 -12.14 -8.61 -4.86
C LEU A 57 -12.49 -8.14 -6.29
N ARG A 58 -11.55 -7.50 -6.97
CA ARG A 58 -11.70 -6.98 -8.34
C ARG A 58 -11.26 -7.97 -9.42
N GLY A 59 -10.84 -9.19 -9.05
CA GLY A 59 -10.32 -10.19 -9.98
C GLY A 59 -9.01 -9.76 -10.65
N VAL A 60 -8.25 -8.88 -10.01
CA VAL A 60 -7.00 -8.34 -10.54
C VAL A 60 -5.81 -9.12 -9.98
N VAL A 61 -4.95 -9.60 -10.88
CA VAL A 61 -3.67 -10.19 -10.50
C VAL A 61 -2.68 -9.07 -10.21
N LEU A 62 -2.09 -9.08 -9.01
CA LEU A 62 -1.07 -8.12 -8.59
C LEU A 62 0.22 -8.25 -9.41
N PRO A 63 1.03 -7.19 -9.48
CA PRO A 63 2.41 -7.28 -9.94
C PRO A 63 3.17 -8.42 -9.24
N PRO A 64 4.09 -9.12 -9.93
CA PRO A 64 4.92 -10.13 -9.29
C PRO A 64 5.73 -9.51 -8.14
N SER A 65 5.95 -10.27 -7.08
CA SER A 65 6.80 -9.85 -5.95
C SER A 65 8.30 -10.05 -6.21
N ALA A 66 8.64 -10.81 -7.26
CA ALA A 66 10.02 -11.03 -7.66
C ALA A 66 10.67 -9.71 -8.12
N PRO A 67 11.94 -9.46 -7.75
CA PRO A 67 12.61 -8.21 -8.09
C PRO A 67 12.76 -8.05 -9.61
N GLY A 68 12.68 -6.80 -10.06
CA GLY A 68 12.78 -6.41 -11.46
C GLY A 68 12.21 -5.01 -11.66
N GLU A 69 12.86 -4.18 -12.47
CA GLU A 69 12.53 -2.75 -12.64
C GLU A 69 11.04 -2.53 -12.96
N GLU A 70 10.47 -3.28 -13.91
CA GLU A 70 9.05 -3.15 -14.26
C GLU A 70 8.10 -3.55 -13.10
N ALA A 71 8.48 -4.56 -12.31
CA ALA A 71 7.69 -5.00 -11.17
C ALA A 71 7.75 -3.98 -10.02
N GLU A 72 8.94 -3.44 -9.74
CA GLU A 72 9.16 -2.40 -8.72
C GLU A 72 8.41 -1.11 -9.07
N ASP A 73 8.47 -0.67 -10.32
CA ASP A 73 7.73 0.51 -10.80
C ASP A 73 6.21 0.32 -10.71
N ALA A 74 5.72 -0.87 -11.07
CA ALA A 74 4.31 -1.18 -10.97
C ALA A 74 3.83 -1.21 -9.51
N TRP A 75 4.62 -1.78 -8.60
CA TRP A 75 4.34 -1.75 -7.17
C TRP A 75 4.39 -0.32 -6.62
N ALA A 76 5.41 0.47 -6.98
CA ALA A 76 5.55 1.86 -6.57
C ALA A 76 4.30 2.69 -6.97
N MET A 77 3.85 2.54 -8.22
CA MET A 77 2.65 3.22 -8.69
C MET A 77 1.39 2.70 -7.99
N LEU A 78 1.24 1.39 -7.83
CA LEU A 78 0.07 0.79 -7.20
C LEU A 78 -0.06 1.25 -5.73
N SER A 79 1.03 1.22 -4.96
CA SER A 79 1.14 1.75 -3.60
C SER A 79 0.83 3.25 -3.53
N ALA A 80 1.38 4.06 -4.44
CA ALA A 80 1.10 5.49 -4.48
C ALA A 80 -0.39 5.77 -4.75
N ARG A 81 -0.98 5.07 -5.72
CA ARG A 81 -2.41 5.23 -6.05
C ARG A 81 -3.30 4.80 -4.89
N PHE A 82 -2.94 3.72 -4.19
CA PHE A 82 -3.68 3.26 -3.02
C PHE A 82 -3.66 4.31 -1.90
N ALA A 83 -2.48 4.86 -1.54
CA ALA A 83 -2.34 5.91 -0.54
C ALA A 83 -3.15 7.19 -0.88
N VAL A 84 -3.10 7.63 -2.14
CA VAL A 84 -3.86 8.80 -2.60
C VAL A 84 -5.37 8.55 -2.58
N ALA A 85 -5.81 7.31 -2.82
CA ALA A 85 -7.22 6.94 -2.86
C ALA A 85 -7.89 6.80 -1.48
N CYS A 86 -7.10 6.66 -0.41
CA CYS A 86 -7.59 6.48 0.96
C CYS A 86 -8.34 7.70 1.51
N SER A 87 -9.19 7.46 2.51
CA SER A 87 -9.91 8.50 3.25
C SER A 87 -10.29 8.07 4.66
N GLY A 88 -10.41 9.05 5.57
CA GLY A 88 -10.66 8.84 6.99
C GLY A 88 -9.42 8.32 7.73
N GLU A 89 -9.65 7.39 8.64
CA GLU A 89 -8.61 6.66 9.33
C GLU A 89 -7.96 5.60 8.43
N VAL A 90 -6.64 5.58 8.43
CA VAL A 90 -5.83 4.54 7.80
C VAL A 90 -5.07 3.80 8.88
N ARG A 91 -4.89 2.49 8.71
CA ARG A 91 -4.08 1.69 9.64
C ARG A 91 -2.87 1.10 8.90
N VAL A 92 -1.80 0.83 9.64
CA VAL A 92 -0.63 0.13 9.12
C VAL A 92 -0.19 -0.94 10.10
N ILE A 93 0.07 -2.16 9.63
CA ILE A 93 0.60 -3.25 10.44
C ILE A 93 2.12 -3.27 10.28
N LEU A 94 2.85 -3.07 11.38
CA LEU A 94 4.31 -3.07 11.40
C LEU A 94 4.81 -3.95 12.56
N PRO A 95 5.97 -4.61 12.45
CA PRO A 95 6.66 -5.22 13.59
C PRO A 95 6.81 -4.24 14.75
N MET A 96 6.84 -4.73 16.00
CA MET A 96 7.03 -3.88 17.18
C MET A 96 8.37 -3.10 17.13
N ASP A 97 9.41 -3.74 16.61
CA ASP A 97 10.77 -3.21 16.43
C ASP A 97 11.02 -2.57 15.05
N TYR A 98 9.94 -2.21 14.33
CA TYR A 98 10.06 -1.64 12.98
C TYR A 98 10.88 -0.35 12.96
N ASP A 99 11.97 -0.36 12.19
CA ASP A 99 12.83 0.79 11.97
C ASP A 99 12.30 1.71 10.86
N LEU A 100 11.95 2.94 11.22
CA LEU A 100 11.51 3.97 10.30
C LEU A 100 12.60 4.44 9.31
N ALA A 101 13.87 4.11 9.57
CA ALA A 101 14.97 4.35 8.63
C ALA A 101 15.04 3.28 7.51
N THR A 102 14.29 2.18 7.63
CA THR A 102 14.18 1.17 6.56
C THR A 102 13.59 1.81 5.31
N LEU A 103 14.29 1.73 4.19
CA LEU A 103 13.83 2.26 2.90
C LEU A 103 12.97 1.21 2.18
N ASN A 104 11.65 1.41 2.13
CA ASN A 104 10.70 0.55 1.44
C ASN A 104 9.46 1.35 0.98
N PHE A 105 8.50 0.69 0.32
CA PHE A 105 7.30 1.37 -0.17
C PHE A 105 6.53 2.11 0.92
N TRP A 106 6.45 1.56 2.13
CA TRP A 106 5.79 2.22 3.26
C TRP A 106 6.45 3.56 3.62
N THR A 107 7.76 3.57 3.83
CA THR A 107 8.49 4.77 4.28
C THR A 107 8.73 5.78 3.16
N LEU A 108 8.95 5.32 1.93
CA LEU A 108 9.30 6.17 0.79
C LEU A 108 8.07 6.72 0.04
N ILE A 109 6.98 5.96 -0.03
CA ILE A 109 5.85 6.27 -0.91
C ILE A 109 4.57 6.45 -0.11
N GLU A 110 4.14 5.39 0.59
CA GLU A 110 2.78 5.30 1.11
C GLU A 110 2.55 6.29 2.24
N ARG A 111 3.39 6.26 3.29
CA ARG A 111 3.25 7.16 4.44
C ARG A 111 3.34 8.64 4.02
N PRO A 112 4.36 9.10 3.25
CA PRO A 112 4.43 10.49 2.83
C PRO A 112 3.25 10.95 1.97
N LEU A 113 2.60 10.06 1.21
CA LEU A 113 1.40 10.38 0.44
C LEU A 113 0.14 10.41 1.31
N LEU A 114 0.04 9.51 2.30
CA LEU A 114 -1.06 9.51 3.27
C LEU A 114 -1.07 10.80 4.10
N GLU A 115 0.08 11.23 4.62
CA GLU A 115 0.20 12.46 5.42
C GLU A 115 -0.17 13.73 4.61
N ARG A 116 0.10 13.72 3.29
CA ARG A 116 -0.27 14.80 2.36
C ARG A 116 -1.71 14.72 1.86
N ASN A 117 -2.37 13.57 1.95
CA ASN A 117 -3.74 13.39 1.47
C ASN A 117 -4.72 14.11 2.43
N PRO A 118 -5.43 15.17 1.98
CA PRO A 118 -6.33 15.93 2.86
C PRO A 118 -7.56 15.14 3.30
N ARG A 119 -7.86 14.00 2.66
CA ARG A 119 -8.96 13.11 3.05
C ARG A 119 -8.58 12.14 4.15
N VAL A 120 -7.29 11.98 4.45
CA VAL A 120 -6.80 11.17 5.56
C VAL A 120 -6.76 12.04 6.81
N THR A 121 -7.45 11.58 7.85
CA THR A 121 -7.58 12.31 9.12
C THR A 121 -6.65 11.74 10.20
N ARG A 122 -6.34 10.44 10.12
CA ARG A 122 -5.53 9.73 11.12
C ARG A 122 -4.81 8.54 10.51
N ILE A 123 -3.58 8.28 10.96
CA ILE A 123 -2.85 7.04 10.67
C ILE A 123 -2.54 6.33 11.99
N ILE A 124 -3.02 5.08 12.13
CA ILE A 124 -2.78 4.23 13.29
C ILE A 124 -1.81 3.10 12.91
N ARG A 125 -0.67 3.04 13.60
CA ARG A 125 0.19 1.85 13.60
C ARG A 125 -0.41 0.79 14.49
N ILE A 126 -0.42 -0.45 14.02
CA ILE A 126 -0.73 -1.66 14.76
C ILE A 126 0.55 -2.47 14.84
N GLU A 127 1.03 -2.72 16.05
CA GLU A 127 2.25 -3.49 16.26
C GLU A 127 1.96 -5.00 16.16
N ALA A 128 2.67 -5.69 15.27
CA ALA A 128 2.63 -7.14 15.19
C ALA A 128 3.67 -7.77 16.14
N PRO A 129 3.34 -8.86 16.87
CA PRO A 129 2.03 -9.51 16.94
C PRO A 129 1.12 -9.00 18.07
N THR A 130 1.56 -8.03 18.88
CA THR A 130 0.91 -7.59 20.13
C THR A 130 -0.43 -6.89 19.92
N ARG A 131 -0.69 -6.38 18.72
CA ARG A 131 -1.84 -5.56 18.31
C ARG A 131 -2.00 -4.26 19.09
N ILE A 132 -0.92 -3.80 19.73
CA ILE A 132 -0.89 -2.47 20.35
C ILE A 132 -1.04 -1.42 19.25
N THR A 133 -1.90 -0.44 19.49
CA THR A 133 -2.19 0.62 18.52
C THR A 133 -1.57 1.94 18.94
N VAL A 134 -0.88 2.60 18.01
CA VAL A 134 -0.24 3.90 18.22
C VAL A 134 -0.66 4.85 17.10
N THR A 135 -1.20 6.02 17.43
CA THR A 135 -1.43 7.08 16.43
C THR A 135 -0.07 7.64 16.01
N ILE A 136 0.22 7.59 14.71
CA ILE A 136 1.49 8.10 14.14
C ILE A 136 1.30 9.34 13.27
N PHE A 137 0.05 9.71 13.00
CA PHE A 137 -0.34 10.95 12.33
C PHE A 137 -1.80 11.29 12.65
N GLU A 138 -2.10 12.57 12.84
CA GLU A 138 -3.46 13.10 13.02
C GLU A 138 -3.50 14.57 12.54
N ARG A 139 -4.65 15.02 12.04
CA ARG A 139 -4.88 16.38 11.53
C ARG A 139 -5.88 17.14 12.39
#